data_AF-A0A136PZA2-F1
#
_entry.id   AF-A0A136PZA2-F1
#
_cell.length_a   1.000
_cell.length_b   1.000
_cell.length_c   1.000
_cell.angle_alpha   90.00
_cell.angle_beta   90.00
_cell.angle_gamma   90.00
#
_symmetry.space_group_name_H-M   'P 1'
#
loop_
_entity.id
_entity.type
_entity.pdbx_description
1 polymer ?
#
loop_
_entity_poly.entity_id
_entity_poly.type
_entity_poly.pdbx_seq_one_letter_code
_entity_poly.pdbx_strand_id
1 'polypeptide(L)'
;MRRPRVAPAPPGVNGRIILSFLVSAAGAIGFAVTYGLGGQTQWEGVCLAVAFAGLAIGLAIWGRRLVPVGGYVEEHEGFPPPPEEQAMVAAVLTAPDSPVRRRGLLAALGLALTALGVAALFPLRSLLPSDRTRPVRAREVTPWGPGVRLLNADGRPLRPGDIPAGSVVTVFPEGGADAGDAPAFAVRLRPERFTRPPSAGHLDGLVVYSLLCTHAGCPVRLYLKGTGRLLCPCHQSSFDLFADAQPVAGPAARRLPGLPIEADADGYLRATGGFTAPPGAGYWSRP
;
A
#
# COMPACT_ATOMS: atom_id res chain seq x y z
N MET A 1 -28.52 -54.24 -15.90
CA MET A 1 -27.66 -54.10 -14.71
C MET A 1 -28.47 -54.34 -13.45
N ARG A 2 -28.10 -55.32 -12.60
CA ARG A 2 -28.67 -55.45 -11.24
C ARG A 2 -28.15 -54.29 -10.40
N ARG A 3 -29.05 -53.50 -9.78
CA ARG A 3 -28.63 -52.53 -8.75
C ARG A 3 -27.82 -53.29 -7.70
N PRO A 4 -26.59 -52.86 -7.35
CA PRO A 4 -25.85 -53.47 -6.26
C PRO A 4 -26.72 -53.43 -5.00
N ARG A 5 -26.76 -54.53 -4.25
CA ARG A 5 -27.48 -54.58 -2.97
C ARG A 5 -26.81 -53.57 -2.04
N VAL A 6 -27.50 -52.48 -1.73
CA VAL A 6 -27.06 -51.52 -0.72
C VAL A 6 -27.16 -52.22 0.62
N ALA A 7 -26.02 -52.43 1.28
CA ALA A 7 -26.01 -52.97 2.63
C ALA A 7 -26.79 -52.00 3.55
N PRO A 8 -27.64 -52.50 4.47
CA PRO A 8 -28.35 -51.63 5.40
C PRO A 8 -27.34 -50.81 6.20
N ALA A 9 -27.58 -49.50 6.30
CA ALA A 9 -26.70 -48.62 7.05
C ALA A 9 -26.61 -49.09 8.52
N PRO A 10 -25.42 -49.07 9.15
CA PRO A 10 -25.29 -49.47 10.53
C PRO A 10 -26.18 -48.61 11.44
N PRO A 11 -26.75 -49.19 12.51
CA PRO A 11 -27.65 -48.47 13.41
C PRO A 11 -26.97 -47.21 13.97
N GLY A 12 -27.71 -46.09 14.00
CA GLY A 12 -27.24 -44.81 14.54
C GLY A 12 -26.55 -43.86 13.56
N VAL A 13 -26.32 -44.23 12.29
CA VAL A 13 -25.73 -43.33 11.27
C VAL A 13 -26.60 -42.10 11.03
N ASN A 14 -27.91 -42.27 10.88
CA ASN A 14 -28.84 -41.17 10.64
C ASN A 14 -28.83 -40.17 11.81
N GLY A 15 -28.81 -40.66 13.05
CA GLY A 15 -28.74 -39.82 14.24
C GLY A 15 -27.47 -38.96 14.28
N ARG A 16 -26.31 -39.52 13.89
CA ARG A 16 -25.04 -38.78 13.83
C ARG A 16 -25.03 -37.69 12.75
N ILE A 17 -25.62 -37.95 11.59
CA ILE A 17 -25.75 -36.96 10.51
C ILE A 17 -26.65 -35.82 10.96
N ILE A 18 -27.83 -36.14 11.52
CA ILE A 18 -28.79 -35.16 12.03
C ILE A 18 -28.13 -34.30 13.11
N LEU A 19 -27.45 -34.91 14.08
CA LEU A 19 -26.74 -34.17 15.14
C LEU A 19 -25.69 -33.20 14.57
N SER A 20 -24.92 -33.64 13.57
CA SER A 20 -23.90 -32.80 12.94
C SER A 20 -24.50 -31.58 12.24
N PHE A 21 -25.65 -31.74 11.58
CA PHE A 21 -26.38 -30.63 10.96
C PHE A 21 -27.06 -29.72 11.98
N LEU A 22 -27.54 -30.24 13.10
CA LEU A 22 -28.06 -29.40 14.20
C LEU A 22 -26.96 -28.56 14.85
N VAL A 23 -25.76 -29.13 15.05
CA VAL A 23 -24.57 -28.39 15.51
C VAL A 23 -24.19 -27.31 14.50
N SER A 24 -24.26 -27.62 13.21
CA SER A 24 -24.02 -26.62 12.15
C SER A 24 -25.01 -25.45 12.23
N ALA A 25 -26.30 -25.74 12.36
CA ALA A 25 -27.35 -24.74 12.49
C ALA A 25 -27.17 -23.89 13.76
N ALA A 26 -26.83 -24.51 14.90
CA ALA A 26 -26.56 -23.80 16.14
C ALA A 26 -25.36 -22.83 16.01
N GLY A 27 -24.28 -23.25 15.33
CA GLY A 27 -23.15 -22.37 15.01
C GLY A 27 -23.57 -21.18 14.13
N ALA A 28 -24.36 -21.42 13.08
CA ALA A 28 -24.83 -20.37 12.19
C ALA A 28 -25.76 -19.36 12.89
N ILE A 29 -26.67 -19.84 13.75
CA ILE A 29 -27.53 -18.99 14.59
C ILE A 29 -26.69 -18.19 15.58
N GLY A 30 -25.72 -18.83 16.25
CA GLY A 30 -24.80 -18.16 17.16
C GLY A 30 -24.01 -17.04 16.47
N PHE A 31 -23.58 -17.25 15.23
CA PHE A 31 -22.91 -16.23 14.43
C PHE A 31 -23.86 -15.06 14.13
N ALA A 32 -25.06 -15.33 13.61
CA ALA A 32 -26.03 -14.28 13.26
C ALA A 32 -26.43 -13.43 14.48
N VAL A 33 -26.62 -14.06 15.65
CA VAL A 33 -26.92 -13.36 16.90
C VAL A 33 -25.73 -12.52 17.37
N THR A 34 -24.53 -13.10 17.40
CA THR A 34 -23.31 -12.38 17.83
C THR A 34 -23.05 -11.18 16.94
N TYR A 35 -23.14 -11.35 15.62
CA TYR A 35 -22.97 -10.28 14.65
C TYR A 35 -24.06 -9.21 14.77
N GLY A 36 -25.34 -9.62 14.87
CA GLY A 36 -26.47 -8.71 15.00
C GLY A 36 -26.46 -7.86 16.28
N LEU A 37 -25.83 -8.37 17.34
CA LEU A 37 -25.65 -7.65 18.61
C LEU A 37 -24.34 -6.86 18.67
N GLY A 38 -23.51 -6.86 17.61
CA GLY A 38 -22.19 -6.20 17.61
C GLY A 38 -21.21 -6.83 18.60
N GLY A 39 -21.26 -8.15 18.74
CA GLY A 39 -20.41 -8.92 19.64
C GLY A 39 -18.93 -8.92 19.25
N GLN A 40 -18.10 -9.59 20.05
CA GLN A 40 -16.67 -9.70 19.77
C GLN A 40 -16.41 -10.62 18.56
N THR A 41 -15.50 -10.22 17.68
CA THR A 41 -15.15 -10.96 16.45
C THR A 41 -14.61 -12.37 16.72
N GLN A 42 -14.04 -12.62 17.90
CA GLN A 42 -13.60 -13.95 18.32
C GLN A 42 -14.79 -14.92 18.43
N TRP A 43 -15.94 -14.46 18.95
CA TRP A 43 -17.14 -15.29 19.08
C TRP A 43 -17.79 -15.54 17.72
N GLU A 44 -17.80 -14.55 16.83
CA GLU A 44 -18.23 -14.73 15.44
C GLU A 44 -17.41 -15.81 14.73
N GLY A 45 -16.08 -15.78 14.90
CA GLY A 45 -15.17 -16.78 14.36
C GLY A 45 -15.42 -18.19 14.92
N VAL A 46 -15.63 -18.32 16.24
CA VAL A 46 -15.95 -19.62 16.87
C VAL A 46 -17.29 -20.17 16.36
N CYS A 47 -18.32 -19.32 16.26
CA CYS A 47 -19.63 -19.72 15.77
C CYS A 47 -19.58 -20.21 14.31
N LEU A 48 -18.84 -19.52 13.44
CA LEU A 48 -18.60 -19.96 12.06
C LEU A 48 -17.82 -21.27 12.00
N ALA A 49 -16.78 -21.43 12.82
CA ALA A 49 -16.01 -22.67 12.87
C ALA A 49 -16.89 -23.87 13.25
N VAL A 50 -17.75 -23.72 14.28
CA VAL A 50 -18.72 -24.74 14.67
C VAL A 50 -19.73 -25.02 13.55
N ALA A 51 -20.23 -23.97 12.88
CA ALA A 51 -21.18 -24.09 11.78
C ALA A 51 -20.62 -24.95 10.63
N PHE A 52 -19.40 -24.63 10.17
CA PHE A 52 -18.76 -25.35 9.06
C PHE A 52 -18.27 -26.74 9.47
N ALA A 53 -17.76 -26.91 10.69
CA ALA A 53 -17.35 -28.23 11.19
C ALA A 53 -18.54 -29.21 11.24
N GLY A 54 -19.68 -28.76 11.77
CA GLY A 54 -20.91 -29.56 11.79
C GLY A 54 -21.37 -29.95 10.38
N LEU A 55 -21.35 -29.00 9.44
CA LEU A 55 -21.76 -29.23 8.05
C LEU A 55 -20.83 -30.24 7.36
N ALA A 56 -19.52 -30.03 7.47
CA ALA A 56 -18.51 -30.89 6.85
C ALA A 56 -18.57 -32.33 7.39
N ILE A 57 -18.67 -32.49 8.71
CA ILE A 57 -18.78 -33.81 9.34
C ILE A 57 -20.07 -34.51 8.90
N GLY A 58 -21.20 -33.79 8.88
CA GLY A 58 -22.48 -34.35 8.44
C GLY A 58 -22.46 -34.82 6.98
N LEU A 59 -21.93 -33.99 6.07
CA LEU A 59 -21.80 -34.33 4.65
C LEU A 59 -20.81 -35.49 4.42
N ALA A 60 -19.70 -35.53 5.14
CA ALA A 60 -18.73 -36.61 5.03
C ALA A 60 -19.31 -37.97 5.48
N ILE A 61 -20.07 -37.99 6.58
CA ILE A 61 -20.75 -39.22 7.04
C ILE A 61 -21.82 -39.63 6.05
N TRP A 62 -22.64 -38.69 5.55
CA TRP A 62 -23.65 -38.98 4.53
C TRP A 62 -23.01 -39.58 3.27
N GLY A 63 -22.03 -38.88 2.68
CA GLY A 63 -21.34 -39.30 1.46
C GLY A 63 -20.71 -40.69 1.58
N ARG A 64 -20.11 -41.02 2.72
CA ARG A 64 -19.43 -42.31 2.92
C ARG A 64 -20.35 -43.47 3.30
N ARG A 65 -21.49 -43.20 3.93
CA ARG A 65 -22.31 -44.25 4.57
C ARG A 65 -23.69 -44.44 3.95
N LEU A 66 -24.23 -43.43 3.29
CA LEU A 66 -25.58 -43.47 2.71
C LEU A 66 -25.60 -43.32 1.18
N VAL A 67 -24.59 -42.69 0.58
CA VAL A 67 -24.50 -42.58 -0.89
C VAL A 67 -24.03 -43.93 -1.46
N PRO A 68 -24.73 -44.51 -2.46
CA PRO A 68 -24.28 -45.71 -3.14
C PRO A 68 -22.94 -45.47 -3.82
N VAL A 69 -21.93 -46.25 -3.44
CA VAL A 69 -20.62 -46.25 -4.11
C VAL A 69 -20.60 -47.43 -5.07
N GLY A 70 -20.39 -47.15 -6.35
CA GLY A 70 -20.24 -48.16 -7.40
C GLY A 70 -19.07 -47.79 -8.31
N GLY A 71 -18.42 -48.81 -8.86
CA GLY A 71 -17.50 -48.60 -9.98
C GLY A 71 -18.32 -48.29 -11.22
N TYR A 72 -18.34 -47.02 -11.63
CA TYR A 72 -18.84 -46.62 -12.94
C TYR A 72 -17.64 -46.60 -13.87
N VAL A 73 -17.67 -47.40 -14.92
CA VAL A 73 -16.74 -47.31 -16.03
C VAL A 73 -17.46 -46.53 -17.11
N GLU A 74 -17.02 -45.31 -17.34
CA GLU A 74 -17.45 -44.49 -18.46
C GLU A 74 -16.34 -44.59 -19.52
N GLU A 75 -16.71 -44.93 -20.75
CA GLU A 75 -15.76 -44.91 -21.87
C GLU A 75 -15.44 -43.46 -22.19
N HIS A 76 -14.17 -43.08 -22.08
CA HIS A 76 -13.72 -41.77 -22.51
C HIS A 76 -13.56 -41.79 -24.03
N GLU A 77 -14.40 -41.04 -24.73
CA GLU A 77 -14.14 -40.72 -26.13
C GLU A 77 -12.77 -40.03 -26.21
N GLY A 78 -11.86 -40.58 -27.02
CA GLY A 78 -10.49 -40.09 -27.09
C GLY A 78 -10.42 -38.61 -27.47
N PHE A 79 -9.33 -37.94 -27.07
CA PHE A 79 -9.11 -36.52 -27.38
C PHE A 79 -9.20 -36.14 -28.87
N PRO A 80 -8.72 -36.95 -29.84
CA PRO A 80 -8.88 -36.60 -31.24
C PRO A 80 -10.28 -36.96 -31.75
N PRO A 81 -10.99 -36.02 -32.39
CA PRO A 81 -12.26 -36.34 -33.04
C PRO A 81 -12.03 -37.35 -34.18
N PRO A 82 -13.04 -38.15 -34.54
CA PRO A 82 -12.97 -39.10 -35.65
C PRO A 82 -12.45 -38.47 -36.95
N PRO A 83 -11.71 -39.21 -37.80
CA PRO A 83 -11.16 -38.68 -39.06
C PRO A 83 -12.21 -38.07 -40.00
N GLU A 84 -13.44 -38.59 -39.96
CA GLU A 84 -14.58 -38.07 -40.73
C GLU A 84 -15.00 -36.67 -40.28
N GLU A 85 -15.03 -36.41 -38.97
CA GLU A 85 -15.35 -35.08 -38.44
C GLU A 85 -14.23 -34.08 -38.79
N GLN A 86 -12.97 -34.51 -38.70
CA GLN A 86 -11.83 -33.70 -39.13
C GLN A 86 -11.91 -33.34 -40.61
N ALA A 87 -12.22 -34.33 -41.47
CA ALA A 87 -12.37 -34.13 -42.90
C ALA A 87 -13.55 -33.21 -43.22
N MET A 88 -14.67 -33.34 -42.50
CA MET A 88 -15.84 -32.47 -42.64
C MET A 88 -15.52 -31.02 -42.28
N VAL A 89 -14.84 -30.78 -41.14
CA VAL A 89 -14.40 -29.44 -40.75
C VAL A 89 -13.42 -28.85 -41.77
N ALA A 90 -12.45 -29.65 -42.24
CA ALA A 90 -11.51 -29.22 -43.26
C ALA A 90 -12.21 -28.86 -44.58
N ALA A 91 -13.21 -29.64 -45.00
CA ALA A 91 -14.00 -29.37 -46.20
C ALA A 91 -14.76 -28.04 -46.09
N VAL A 92 -15.38 -27.76 -44.93
CA VAL A 92 -16.07 -26.48 -44.67
C VAL A 92 -15.10 -25.30 -44.68
N LEU A 93 -13.93 -25.44 -44.05
CA LEU A 93 -12.94 -24.35 -43.99
C LEU A 93 -12.31 -24.06 -45.36
N THR A 94 -12.19 -25.08 -46.22
CA THR A 94 -11.57 -24.97 -47.57
C THR A 94 -12.57 -24.69 -48.70
N ALA A 95 -13.89 -24.76 -48.43
CA ALA A 95 -14.94 -24.54 -49.41
C ALA A 95 -14.86 -23.14 -50.06
N PRO A 96 -15.28 -22.97 -51.34
CA PRO A 96 -15.14 -21.70 -52.07
C PRO A 96 -15.82 -20.50 -51.39
N ASP A 97 -16.93 -20.74 -50.72
CA ASP A 97 -17.77 -19.79 -49.98
C ASP A 97 -17.27 -19.53 -48.54
N SER A 98 -16.26 -20.29 -48.09
CA SER A 98 -15.66 -20.15 -46.76
C SER A 98 -15.24 -18.70 -46.47
N PRO A 99 -15.69 -18.12 -45.34
CA PRO A 99 -15.27 -16.79 -44.89
C PRO A 99 -13.74 -16.67 -44.76
N VAL A 100 -13.06 -17.78 -44.45
CA VAL A 100 -11.60 -17.82 -44.26
C VAL A 100 -10.85 -17.59 -45.59
N ARG A 101 -11.48 -17.85 -46.74
CA ARG A 101 -10.88 -17.58 -48.06
C ARG A 101 -10.99 -16.12 -48.48
N ARG A 102 -11.81 -15.30 -47.82
CA ARG A 102 -12.01 -13.88 -48.14
C ARG A 102 -10.90 -13.02 -47.53
N ARG A 103 -9.66 -13.21 -48.00
CA ARG A 103 -8.44 -12.57 -47.46
C ARG A 103 -8.55 -11.04 -47.32
N GLY A 104 -9.20 -10.37 -48.26
CA GLY A 104 -9.45 -8.92 -48.18
C GLY A 104 -10.36 -8.52 -47.02
N LEU A 105 -11.44 -9.28 -46.77
CA LEU A 105 -12.33 -9.04 -45.62
C LEU A 105 -11.65 -9.35 -44.29
N LEU A 106 -10.89 -10.44 -44.20
CA LEU A 106 -10.11 -10.77 -43.00
C LEU A 106 -9.04 -9.72 -42.71
N ALA A 107 -8.36 -9.21 -43.74
CA ALA A 107 -7.39 -8.13 -43.58
C ALA A 107 -8.07 -6.83 -43.09
N ALA A 108 -9.24 -6.48 -43.64
CA ALA A 108 -10.02 -5.33 -43.19
C ALA A 108 -10.51 -5.50 -41.74
N LEU A 109 -11.00 -6.69 -41.37
CA LEU A 109 -11.38 -7.02 -39.99
C LEU A 109 -10.17 -6.95 -39.05
N GLY A 110 -9.03 -7.51 -39.44
CA GLY A 110 -7.79 -7.45 -38.67
C GLY A 110 -7.32 -6.02 -38.45
N LEU A 111 -7.40 -5.17 -39.48
CA LEU A 111 -7.10 -3.73 -39.37
C LEU A 111 -8.06 -3.04 -38.39
N ALA A 112 -9.37 -3.29 -38.52
CA ALA A 112 -10.38 -2.69 -37.64
C ALA A 112 -10.20 -3.11 -36.17
N LEU A 113 -9.97 -4.39 -35.90
CA LEU A 113 -9.70 -4.90 -34.56
C LEU A 113 -8.37 -4.37 -34.00
N THR A 114 -7.33 -4.26 -34.84
CA THR A 114 -6.05 -3.67 -34.43
C THR A 114 -6.21 -2.20 -34.08
N ALA A 115 -6.91 -1.43 -34.92
CA ALA A 115 -7.19 -0.02 -34.65
C ALA A 115 -8.00 0.16 -33.36
N LEU A 116 -9.01 -0.67 -33.13
CA LEU A 116 -9.79 -0.67 -31.89
C LEU A 116 -8.94 -1.07 -30.67
N GLY A 117 -8.06 -2.07 -30.82
CA GLY A 117 -7.13 -2.49 -29.77
C GLY A 117 -6.14 -1.39 -29.40
N VAL A 118 -5.58 -0.69 -30.39
CA VAL A 118 -4.71 0.48 -30.17
C VAL A 118 -5.50 1.62 -29.50
N ALA A 119 -6.74 1.89 -29.96
CA ALA A 119 -7.61 2.88 -29.33
C ALA A 119 -7.96 2.51 -27.88
N ALA A 120 -8.11 1.23 -27.56
CA ALA A 120 -8.36 0.76 -26.18
C ALA A 120 -7.16 0.98 -25.25
N LEU A 121 -5.95 1.17 -25.77
CA LEU A 121 -4.78 1.58 -24.99
C LEU A 121 -4.72 3.10 -24.76
N PHE A 122 -5.48 3.90 -25.52
CA PHE A 122 -5.46 5.36 -25.42
C PHE A 122 -5.80 5.90 -24.02
N PRO A 123 -6.75 5.35 -23.24
CA PRO A 123 -7.00 5.78 -21.86
C PRO A 123 -5.76 5.75 -20.94
N LEU A 124 -4.76 4.92 -21.22
CA LEU A 124 -3.49 4.91 -20.47
C LEU A 124 -2.75 6.24 -20.58
N ARG A 125 -2.97 7.02 -21.65
CA ARG A 125 -2.43 8.38 -21.79
C ARG A 125 -2.89 9.28 -20.64
N SER A 126 -4.10 9.10 -20.12
CA SER A 126 -4.63 9.91 -18.99
C SER A 126 -3.87 9.67 -17.68
N LEU A 127 -3.09 8.59 -17.58
CA LEU A 127 -2.19 8.34 -16.45
C LEU A 127 -0.87 9.11 -16.57
N LEU A 128 -0.55 9.65 -17.76
CA LEU A 128 0.66 10.43 -17.99
C LEU A 128 0.38 11.91 -17.67
N PRO A 129 1.23 12.57 -16.85
CA PRO A 129 1.07 13.97 -16.50
C PRO A 129 1.47 14.86 -17.69
N SER A 130 0.54 15.14 -18.60
CA SER A 130 0.79 15.99 -19.78
C SER A 130 0.61 17.49 -19.49
N ASP A 131 -0.18 17.84 -18.48
CA ASP A 131 -0.57 19.21 -18.11
C ASP A 131 -0.04 19.66 -16.73
N ARG A 132 0.57 18.74 -15.97
CA ARG A 132 1.13 19.02 -14.63
C ARG A 132 2.62 19.33 -14.70
N THR A 133 3.10 20.06 -13.69
CA THR A 133 4.54 20.21 -13.44
C THR A 133 5.19 18.82 -13.44
N ARG A 134 6.33 18.71 -14.13
CA ARG A 134 7.05 17.43 -14.20
C ARG A 134 7.28 16.93 -12.77
N PRO A 135 6.90 15.68 -12.42
CA PRO A 135 6.92 15.19 -11.05
C PRO A 135 8.27 15.37 -10.34
N VAL A 136 9.36 15.33 -11.10
CA VAL A 136 10.72 15.61 -10.65
C VAL A 136 10.86 17.05 -10.13
N ARG A 137 10.47 18.04 -10.93
CA ARG A 137 10.57 19.47 -10.55
C ARG A 137 9.62 19.82 -9.42
N ALA A 138 8.46 19.17 -9.37
CA ALA A 138 7.52 19.35 -8.27
C ALA A 138 8.12 18.97 -6.90
N ARG A 139 9.14 18.11 -6.85
CA ARG A 139 9.83 17.74 -5.59
C ARG A 139 10.90 18.74 -5.15
N GLU A 140 11.26 19.71 -5.99
CA GLU A 140 12.25 20.75 -5.67
C GLU A 140 11.61 21.97 -5.02
N VAL A 141 10.32 22.20 -5.30
CA VAL A 141 9.58 23.37 -4.83
C VAL A 141 8.73 22.96 -3.64
N THR A 142 9.00 23.57 -2.50
CA THR A 142 8.17 23.43 -1.29
C THR A 142 7.48 24.76 -1.00
N PRO A 143 6.46 24.80 -0.13
CA PRO A 143 5.85 26.05 0.32
C PRO A 143 6.78 26.97 1.12
N TRP A 144 7.99 26.52 1.48
CA TRP A 144 8.98 27.36 2.14
C TRP A 144 9.61 28.37 1.20
N GLY A 145 9.69 29.62 1.66
CA GLY A 145 10.36 30.71 0.98
C GLY A 145 10.65 31.86 1.95
N PRO A 146 11.30 32.94 1.46
CA PRO A 146 11.57 34.12 2.27
C PRO A 146 10.28 34.70 2.85
N GLY A 147 10.24 34.93 4.16
CA GLY A 147 9.09 35.53 4.84
C GLY A 147 8.09 34.54 5.45
N VAL A 148 8.15 33.25 5.08
CA VAL A 148 7.17 32.24 5.53
C VAL A 148 7.36 31.92 7.01
N ARG A 149 6.33 32.12 7.83
CA ARG A 149 6.37 31.87 9.28
C ARG A 149 6.37 30.38 9.61
N LEU A 150 7.04 30.03 10.71
CA LEU A 150 7.07 28.68 11.26
C LEU A 150 5.91 28.52 12.26
N LEU A 151 4.99 27.61 11.94
CA LEU A 151 3.84 27.27 12.78
C LEU A 151 4.06 25.95 13.50
N ASN A 152 3.52 25.81 14.71
CA ASN A 152 3.44 24.53 15.40
C ASN A 152 2.30 23.64 14.81
N ALA A 153 2.10 22.45 15.36
CA ALA A 153 1.04 21.53 14.93
C ALA A 153 -0.39 22.09 15.11
N ASP A 154 -0.58 23.08 15.99
CA ASP A 154 -1.86 23.75 16.22
C ASP A 154 -2.05 24.99 15.33
N GLY A 155 -1.13 25.26 14.40
CA GLY A 155 -1.16 26.43 13.52
C GLY A 155 -0.71 27.75 14.18
N ARG A 156 -0.08 27.69 15.36
CA ARG A 156 0.38 28.88 16.09
C ARG A 156 1.81 29.26 15.66
N PRO A 157 2.08 30.54 15.35
CA PRO A 157 3.43 31.01 15.07
C PRO A 157 4.35 30.83 16.27
N LEU A 158 5.59 30.39 16.01
CA LEU A 158 6.58 30.11 17.04
C LEU A 158 7.58 31.26 17.20
N ARG A 159 7.95 31.57 18.44
CA ARG A 159 9.11 32.41 18.79
C ARG A 159 10.32 31.52 19.09
N PRO A 160 11.56 32.03 19.05
CA PRO A 160 12.74 31.26 19.42
C PRO A 160 12.66 30.62 20.82
N GLY A 161 12.00 31.30 21.76
CA GLY A 161 11.80 30.82 23.14
C GLY A 161 10.80 29.68 23.29
N ASP A 162 9.94 29.45 22.31
CA ASP A 162 8.91 28.40 22.34
C ASP A 162 9.49 27.01 22.04
N ILE A 163 10.79 26.92 21.77
CA ILE A 163 11.51 25.68 21.44
C ILE A 163 12.42 25.34 22.62
N PRO A 164 11.99 24.43 23.52
CA PRO A 164 12.77 24.07 24.69
C PRO A 164 14.11 23.45 24.32
N ALA A 165 15.12 23.69 25.15
CA ALA A 165 16.41 23.02 25.02
C ALA A 165 16.22 21.50 25.16
N GLY A 166 16.85 20.73 24.27
CA GLY A 166 16.81 19.28 24.33
C GLY A 166 15.46 18.63 23.94
N SER A 167 14.58 19.36 23.26
CA SER A 167 13.42 18.79 22.56
C SER A 167 13.45 19.15 21.07
N VAL A 168 12.66 18.41 20.30
CA VAL A 168 12.37 18.73 18.89
C VAL A 168 10.92 19.16 18.80
N VAL A 169 10.65 20.23 18.08
CA VAL A 169 9.30 20.72 17.82
C VAL A 169 9.04 20.61 16.32
N THR A 170 7.99 19.92 15.93
CA THR A 170 7.58 19.86 14.51
C THR A 170 7.06 21.24 14.10
N VAL A 171 7.50 21.71 12.94
CA VAL A 171 7.11 23.00 12.37
C VAL A 171 6.59 22.84 10.94
N PHE A 172 5.63 23.69 10.59
CA PHE A 172 4.97 23.74 9.30
C PHE A 172 5.02 25.16 8.73
N PRO A 173 5.02 25.33 7.40
CA PRO A 173 4.95 26.65 6.79
C PRO A 173 3.55 27.25 6.94
N GLU A 174 3.49 28.54 7.23
CA GLU A 174 2.25 29.31 7.10
C GLU A 174 1.66 29.19 5.69
N GLY A 175 0.39 28.82 5.58
CA GLY A 175 -0.29 28.61 4.30
C GLY A 175 0.07 27.31 3.56
N GLY A 176 0.88 26.42 4.15
CA GLY A 176 1.34 25.18 3.50
C GLY A 176 1.40 23.95 4.40
N ALA A 177 0.60 23.91 5.48
CA ALA A 177 0.63 22.83 6.46
C ALA A 177 0.31 21.44 5.87
N ASP A 178 -0.53 21.38 4.84
CA ASP A 178 -0.95 20.12 4.19
C ASP A 178 0.05 19.61 3.15
N ALA A 179 1.11 20.35 2.84
CA ALA A 179 2.11 19.93 1.88
C ALA A 179 3.00 18.83 2.49
N GLY A 180 2.90 17.60 1.96
CA GLY A 180 3.58 16.44 2.54
C GLY A 180 5.11 16.48 2.53
N ASP A 181 5.72 17.36 1.73
CA ASP A 181 7.17 17.58 1.62
C ASP A 181 7.69 18.77 2.43
N ALA A 182 6.79 19.54 3.05
CA ALA A 182 7.12 20.72 3.84
C ALA A 182 7.51 20.49 5.31
N PRO A 183 7.03 19.46 6.04
CA PRO A 183 7.26 19.36 7.47
C PRO A 183 8.75 19.40 7.83
N ALA A 184 9.06 20.20 8.84
CA ALA A 184 10.40 20.33 9.41
C ALA A 184 10.35 20.11 10.92
N PHE A 185 11.50 20.03 11.57
CA PHE A 185 11.59 20.11 13.01
C PHE A 185 12.62 21.17 13.40
N ALA A 186 12.30 21.91 14.45
CA ALA A 186 13.17 22.88 15.07
C ALA A 186 13.75 22.29 16.37
N VAL A 187 15.03 22.55 16.61
CA VAL A 187 15.75 22.04 17.79
C VAL A 187 16.79 23.04 18.23
N ARG A 188 16.87 23.27 19.54
CA ARG A 188 17.89 24.12 20.15
C ARG A 188 19.09 23.28 20.57
N LEU A 189 20.22 23.52 19.93
CA LEU A 189 21.52 22.91 20.19
C LEU A 189 22.46 23.93 20.85
N ARG A 190 23.54 23.43 21.46
CA ARG A 190 24.60 24.29 22.01
C ARG A 190 25.57 24.66 20.88
N PRO A 191 25.70 25.95 20.52
CA PRO A 191 26.55 26.38 19.41
C PRO A 191 28.00 25.88 19.50
N GLU A 192 28.53 25.79 20.71
CA GLU A 192 29.93 25.42 20.97
C GLU A 192 30.22 23.94 20.66
N ARG A 193 29.18 23.13 20.48
CA ARG A 193 29.30 21.69 20.18
C ARG A 193 29.26 21.36 18.69
N PHE A 194 29.02 22.33 17.80
CA PHE A 194 29.01 22.07 16.36
C PHE A 194 30.39 21.61 15.89
N THR A 195 30.48 20.40 15.35
CA THR A 195 31.69 19.89 14.69
C THR A 195 31.72 20.29 13.22
N ARG A 196 30.54 20.53 12.63
CA ARG A 196 30.36 21.15 11.32
C ARG A 196 29.23 22.17 11.42
N PRO A 197 29.46 23.43 11.05
CA PRO A 197 28.40 24.45 11.04
C PRO A 197 27.22 24.01 10.17
N PRO A 198 25.97 24.21 10.63
CA PRO A 198 24.77 23.97 9.84
C PRO A 198 24.81 24.73 8.51
N SER A 199 24.58 24.06 7.38
CA SER A 199 24.65 24.70 6.06
C SER A 199 23.57 25.76 5.84
N ALA A 200 22.45 25.65 6.56
CA ALA A 200 21.36 26.63 6.58
C ALA A 200 21.55 27.75 7.60
N GLY A 201 22.66 27.73 8.37
CA GLY A 201 22.86 28.62 9.51
C GLY A 201 22.08 28.20 10.76
N HIS A 202 22.18 29.01 11.81
CA HIS A 202 21.46 28.83 13.07
C HIS A 202 21.16 30.18 13.72
N LEU A 203 20.10 30.24 14.54
CA LEU A 203 19.75 31.39 15.37
C LEU A 203 20.07 31.09 16.84
N ASP A 204 21.25 31.47 17.32
CA ASP A 204 21.72 31.16 18.69
C ASP A 204 21.55 29.66 19.06
N GLY A 205 22.10 28.80 18.19
CA GLY A 205 22.01 27.34 18.33
C GLY A 205 20.66 26.73 17.93
N LEU A 206 19.65 27.54 17.61
CA LEU A 206 18.41 27.04 17.02
C LEU A 206 18.63 26.71 15.54
N VAL A 207 18.38 25.44 15.20
CA VAL A 207 18.47 24.92 13.83
C VAL A 207 17.15 24.29 13.43
N VAL A 208 16.87 24.30 12.13
CA VAL A 208 15.67 23.69 11.55
C VAL A 208 16.09 22.80 10.41
N TYR A 209 15.60 21.57 10.40
CA TYR A 209 15.86 20.59 9.35
C TYR A 209 14.56 19.96 8.88
N SER A 210 14.54 19.45 7.64
CA SER A 210 13.42 18.67 7.14
C SER A 210 13.12 17.49 8.05
N LEU A 211 11.83 17.25 8.32
CA LEU A 211 11.35 16.09 9.06
C LEU A 211 11.46 14.81 8.24
N LEU A 212 11.74 14.89 6.95
CA LEU A 212 11.72 13.73 6.05
C LEU A 212 13.11 13.12 5.91
N CYS A 213 13.21 11.84 6.28
CA CYS A 213 14.42 11.04 6.09
C CYS A 213 14.84 11.03 4.62
N THR A 214 16.12 11.26 4.37
CA THR A 214 16.70 11.29 3.02
C THR A 214 16.82 9.94 2.33
N HIS A 215 16.56 8.84 3.05
CA HIS A 215 16.48 7.50 2.47
C HIS A 215 15.16 7.33 1.71
N ALA A 216 14.05 7.16 2.45
CA ALA A 216 12.74 6.79 1.90
C ALA A 216 11.59 7.73 2.33
N GLY A 217 11.91 8.90 2.91
CA GLY A 217 10.90 9.93 3.24
C GLY A 217 10.16 9.73 4.57
N CYS A 218 10.47 8.70 5.36
CA CYS A 218 9.86 8.54 6.69
C CYS A 218 10.15 9.74 7.61
N PRO A 219 9.20 10.16 8.47
CA PRO A 219 9.42 11.19 9.48
C PRO A 219 10.52 10.81 10.50
N VAL A 220 11.57 11.63 10.61
CA VAL A 220 12.63 11.49 11.62
C VAL A 220 12.19 12.11 12.95
N ARG A 221 11.61 11.31 13.84
CA ARG A 221 10.94 11.82 15.07
C ARG A 221 11.61 11.47 16.39
N LEU A 222 12.61 10.58 16.39
CA LEU A 222 13.18 10.06 17.63
C LEU A 222 14.45 10.83 17.99
N TYR A 223 14.32 11.88 18.81
CA TYR A 223 15.46 12.65 19.29
C TYR A 223 16.11 11.99 20.51
N LEU A 224 17.38 11.61 20.36
CA LEU A 224 18.18 11.02 21.41
C LEU A 224 18.80 12.13 22.26
N LYS A 225 18.05 12.55 23.29
CA LYS A 225 18.45 13.61 24.23
C LYS A 225 19.89 13.41 24.73
N GLY A 226 20.64 14.51 24.83
CA GLY A 226 22.04 14.54 25.27
C GLY A 226 23.06 14.22 24.16
N THR A 227 22.73 13.32 23.24
CA THR A 227 23.65 12.92 22.15
C THR A 227 23.63 13.87 20.95
N GLY A 228 22.55 14.63 20.75
CA GLY A 228 22.36 15.45 19.56
C GLY A 228 22.05 14.63 18.30
N ARG A 229 21.59 13.38 18.46
CA ARG A 229 21.24 12.51 17.35
C ARG A 229 19.73 12.44 17.15
N LEU A 230 19.34 12.33 15.89
CA LEU A 230 17.97 12.10 15.48
C LEU A 230 17.87 10.77 14.74
N LEU A 231 16.90 9.94 15.11
CA LEU A 231 16.72 8.61 14.56
C LEU A 231 15.44 8.52 13.72
N CYS A 232 15.58 7.90 12.55
CA CYS A 232 14.47 7.46 11.71
C CYS A 232 13.96 6.09 12.20
N PRO A 233 12.70 5.95 12.61
CA PRO A 233 12.19 4.68 13.15
C PRO A 233 12.05 3.58 12.10
N CYS A 234 11.98 3.91 10.81
CA CYS A 234 11.72 2.92 9.75
C CYS A 234 12.90 1.97 9.51
N HIS A 235 14.10 2.52 9.33
CA HIS A 235 15.31 1.75 8.99
C HIS A 235 16.53 2.22 9.78
N GLN A 236 16.28 2.86 10.94
CA GLN A 236 17.29 3.22 11.93
C GLN A 236 18.40 4.15 11.44
N SER A 237 18.14 4.91 10.36
CA SER A 237 19.05 5.99 9.96
C SER A 237 19.19 7.00 11.08
N SER A 238 20.43 7.24 11.52
CA SER A 238 20.75 8.18 12.60
C SER A 238 21.49 9.38 12.03
N PHE A 239 21.06 10.57 12.39
CA PHE A 239 21.62 11.84 11.92
C PHE A 239 22.25 12.59 13.09
N ASP A 240 23.50 13.00 12.93
CA ASP A 240 24.22 13.82 13.91
C ASP A 240 23.94 15.30 13.65
N LEU A 241 23.16 15.94 14.52
CA LEU A 241 22.75 17.32 14.37
C LEU A 241 23.89 18.31 14.69
N PHE A 242 24.94 17.88 15.40
CA PHE A 242 26.14 18.71 15.61
C PHE A 242 27.07 18.71 14.39
N ALA A 243 26.90 17.73 13.50
CA ALA A 243 27.65 17.59 12.26
C ALA A 243 26.77 17.92 11.04
N ASP A 244 25.92 18.96 11.13
CA ASP A 244 25.01 19.41 10.08
C ASP A 244 24.11 18.28 9.53
N ALA A 245 23.44 17.60 10.45
CA ALA A 245 22.53 16.48 10.22
C ALA A 245 23.10 15.37 9.32
N GLN A 246 24.41 15.09 9.42
CA GLN A 246 25.06 14.03 8.66
C GLN A 246 24.58 12.65 9.14
N PRO A 247 24.19 11.74 8.24
CA PRO A 247 23.93 10.36 8.63
C PRO A 247 25.19 9.69 9.16
N VAL A 248 25.07 9.05 10.32
CA VAL A 248 26.15 8.32 11.03
C VAL A 248 25.86 6.83 11.18
N ALA A 249 24.63 6.39 10.90
CA ALA A 249 24.23 4.99 10.88
C ALA A 249 23.01 4.79 9.97
N GLY A 250 22.76 3.54 9.57
CA GLY A 250 21.63 3.14 8.72
C GLY A 250 21.81 3.50 7.24
N PRO A 251 20.77 3.30 6.41
CA PRO A 251 20.88 3.38 4.94
C PRO A 251 20.82 4.79 4.35
N ALA A 252 20.51 5.83 5.13
CA ALA A 252 20.49 7.20 4.61
C ALA A 252 21.91 7.64 4.21
N ALA A 253 22.08 8.03 2.95
CA ALA A 253 23.37 8.46 2.40
C ALA A 253 23.56 9.99 2.36
N ARG A 254 22.52 10.77 2.74
CA ARG A 254 22.52 12.23 2.61
C ARG A 254 22.11 12.92 3.92
N ARG A 255 22.67 14.11 4.15
CA ARG A 255 22.27 15.02 5.24
C ARG A 255 20.79 15.37 5.16
N LEU A 256 20.15 15.60 6.31
CA LEU A 256 18.83 16.23 6.31
C LEU A 256 18.96 17.66 5.78
N PRO A 257 18.12 18.11 4.84
CA PRO A 257 18.15 19.49 4.38
C PRO A 257 17.81 20.45 5.52
N GLY A 258 18.69 21.41 5.79
CA GLY A 258 18.43 22.51 6.71
C GLY A 258 17.52 23.57 6.08
N LEU A 259 16.74 24.26 6.92
CA LEU A 259 15.89 25.41 6.55
C LEU A 259 16.48 26.67 7.21
N PRO A 260 16.87 27.70 6.43
CA PRO A 260 17.44 28.91 6.99
C PRO A 260 16.33 29.76 7.61
N ILE A 261 16.57 30.24 8.83
CA ILE A 261 15.56 30.93 9.65
C ILE A 261 16.10 32.22 10.27
N GLU A 262 15.19 33.13 10.58
CA GLU A 262 15.44 34.33 11.37
C GLU A 262 14.22 34.66 12.24
N ALA A 263 14.38 35.61 13.16
CA ALA A 263 13.26 36.23 13.84
C ALA A 263 12.78 37.46 13.05
N ASP A 264 11.47 37.59 12.86
CA ASP A 264 10.85 38.78 12.27
C ASP A 264 10.82 39.95 13.26
N ALA A 265 10.32 41.11 12.81
CA ALA A 265 10.25 42.32 13.63
C ALA A 265 9.35 42.16 14.87
N ASP A 266 8.36 41.26 14.80
CA ASP A 266 7.47 40.94 15.91
C ASP A 266 8.08 39.88 16.84
N GLY A 267 9.21 39.28 16.47
CA GLY A 267 9.96 38.25 17.20
C GLY A 267 9.51 36.80 16.93
N TYR A 268 8.72 36.56 15.88
CA TYR A 268 8.34 35.22 15.44
C TYR A 268 9.35 34.65 14.44
N LEU A 269 9.49 33.33 14.41
CA LEU A 269 10.36 32.62 13.49
C LEU A 269 9.78 32.64 12.07
N ARG A 270 10.61 33.01 11.11
CA ARG A 270 10.32 32.90 9.68
C ARG A 270 11.51 32.31 8.92
N ALA A 271 11.21 31.69 7.78
CA ALA A 271 12.22 31.22 6.85
C ALA A 271 12.80 32.39 6.04
N THR A 272 14.10 32.35 5.76
CA THR A 272 14.77 33.32 4.86
C THR A 272 14.94 32.77 3.44
N GLY A 273 14.59 31.50 3.23
CA GLY A 273 14.66 30.80 1.96
C GLY A 273 14.07 29.40 2.05
N GLY A 274 14.17 28.62 0.98
CA GLY A 274 13.78 27.21 0.98
C GLY A 274 14.81 26.30 1.68
N PHE A 275 14.52 25.00 1.71
CA PHE A 275 15.49 24.02 2.18
C PHE A 275 16.79 24.07 1.36
N THR A 276 17.92 23.82 2.02
CA THR A 276 19.26 23.74 1.40
C THR A 276 19.39 22.65 0.34
N ALA A 277 18.48 21.68 0.31
CA ALA A 277 18.31 20.71 -0.75
C ALA A 277 16.87 20.14 -0.74
N PRO A 278 16.39 19.47 -1.80
CA PRO A 278 15.04 18.89 -1.81
C PRO A 278 14.80 17.94 -0.62
N PRO A 279 13.72 18.08 0.15
CA PRO A 279 13.43 17.22 1.30
C PRO A 279 13.08 15.79 0.88
N GLY A 280 13.19 14.85 1.83
CA GLY A 280 12.77 13.46 1.64
C GLY A 280 13.68 12.62 0.73
N ALA A 281 13.08 11.57 0.14
CA ALA A 281 13.76 10.51 -0.59
C ALA A 281 14.50 10.99 -1.85
N GLY A 282 15.51 10.23 -2.28
CA GLY A 282 16.21 10.48 -3.54
C GLY A 282 15.34 10.25 -4.78
N TYR A 283 15.74 10.84 -5.91
CA TYR A 283 15.15 10.61 -7.22
C TYR A 283 16.20 10.76 -8.33
N TRP A 284 15.93 10.19 -9.52
CA TRP A 284 16.89 9.95 -10.62
C TRP A 284 17.59 11.19 -11.21
N SER A 285 17.09 12.39 -10.92
CA SER A 285 17.60 13.66 -11.46
C SER A 285 17.67 14.73 -10.38
N ARG A 286 17.95 14.31 -9.15
CA ARG A 286 18.23 15.23 -8.05
C ARG A 286 19.61 15.88 -8.29
N PRO A 287 19.73 17.20 -8.10
CA PRO A 287 21.02 17.89 -8.20
C PRO A 287 22.02 17.42 -7.13
#